data_AF-A0A562QTW5-F1
#
_entry.id   AF-A0A562QTW5-F1
#
_cell.length_a   1.000
_cell.length_b   1.000
_cell.length_c   1.000
_cell.angle_alpha   90.00
_cell.angle_beta   90.00
_cell.angle_gamma   90.00
#
_symmetry.space_group_name_H-M   'P 1'
#
loop_
_entity.id
_entity.type
_entity.pdbx_description
1 polymer ?
#
loop_
_entity_poly.entity_id
_entity_poly.type
_entity_poly.pdbx_seq_one_letter_code
_entity_poly.pdbx_strand_id
1 'polypeptide(L)'
;MSEKQILTLSVYGALLFALTGVVWGVAIESKMILFDGAYSFVSVGLSLLSLSGAAYIQKQDEKRFPFGKEVIEPIIIIVKAIVILLLCLSAIVSAVYDLANGGSNVQPGYALGYAVFSTVGCFVVVIFLSRQSGKKQSGFVEAEKKQWLMDTLLSGAVLVGFLIATVLTYTNYAGVVVYIDPAMVLLVSIYCLKMPLTMLRASLREVLEMSPAPAIQSRITNLVKQIESKYKFKESMIRTSKVGEKLYIEIDFILDTKSGAQTVAEHDTIREEIATKIDDLQYTKWLTISFTQNRKWA
;
A
#
# COMPACT_ATOMS: atom_id res chain seq x y z
N MET A 1 -13.21 -4.96 -12.71
CA MET A 1 -13.77 -3.66 -12.27
C MET A 1 -12.76 -2.57 -12.55
N SER A 2 -13.22 -1.34 -12.81
CA SER A 2 -12.31 -0.19 -12.87
C SER A 2 -11.78 0.15 -11.48
N GLU A 3 -10.60 0.76 -11.40
CA GLU A 3 -10.00 1.21 -10.14
C GLU A 3 -10.97 2.04 -9.30
N LYS A 4 -11.68 2.99 -9.95
CA LYS A 4 -12.70 3.82 -9.33
C LYS A 4 -13.79 2.98 -8.65
N GLN A 5 -14.26 1.90 -9.28
CA GLN A 5 -15.28 1.01 -8.70
C GLN A 5 -14.76 0.28 -7.46
N ILE A 6 -13.51 -0.20 -7.51
CA ILE A 6 -12.86 -0.88 -6.38
C ILE A 6 -12.72 0.07 -5.19
N LEU A 7 -12.20 1.28 -5.42
CA LEU A 7 -12.03 2.29 -4.37
C LEU A 7 -13.38 2.78 -3.83
N THR A 8 -14.39 2.96 -4.68
CA THR A 8 -15.73 3.39 -4.25
C THR A 8 -16.42 2.33 -3.38
N LEU A 9 -16.32 1.05 -3.76
CA LEU A 9 -16.82 -0.04 -2.93
C LEU A 9 -16.12 -0.06 -1.57
N SER A 10 -14.81 0.17 -1.57
CA SER A 10 -14.03 0.24 -0.35
C SER A 10 -14.53 1.32 0.60
N VAL A 11 -14.81 2.52 0.08
CA VAL A 11 -15.38 3.63 0.85
C VAL A 11 -16.74 3.27 1.46
N TYR A 12 -17.65 2.67 0.67
CA TYR A 12 -18.98 2.29 1.18
C TYR A 12 -18.90 1.18 2.23
N GLY A 13 -18.04 0.17 2.02
CA GLY A 13 -17.80 -0.89 2.98
C GLY A 13 -17.24 -0.34 4.28
N ALA A 14 -16.16 0.44 4.20
CA ALA A 14 -15.51 1.03 5.37
C ALA A 14 -16.46 1.97 6.13
N LEU A 15 -17.34 2.71 5.44
CA LEU A 15 -18.29 3.63 6.07
C LEU A 15 -19.35 2.87 6.87
N LEU A 16 -19.81 1.73 6.37
CA LEU A 16 -20.72 0.85 7.09
C LEU A 16 -20.05 0.34 8.38
N PHE A 17 -18.82 -0.19 8.30
CA PHE A 17 -18.11 -0.71 9.48
C PHE A 17 -17.75 0.38 10.49
N ALA A 18 -17.33 1.55 10.02
CA ALA A 18 -17.04 2.71 10.86
C ALA A 18 -18.26 3.12 11.72
N LEU A 19 -19.42 3.26 11.10
CA LEU A 19 -20.65 3.62 11.80
C LEU A 19 -21.04 2.53 12.81
N THR A 20 -20.99 1.25 12.41
CA THR A 20 -21.32 0.16 13.32
C THR A 20 -20.34 0.06 14.49
N GLY A 21 -19.02 0.19 14.25
CA GLY A 21 -17.99 0.05 15.27
C GLY A 21 -18.01 1.16 16.30
N VAL A 22 -18.18 2.42 15.87
CA VAL A 22 -18.25 3.57 16.79
C VAL A 22 -19.51 3.52 17.66
N VAL A 23 -20.68 3.25 17.07
CA VAL A 23 -21.94 3.17 17.82
C VAL A 23 -21.91 2.03 18.84
N TRP A 24 -21.40 0.87 18.44
CA TRP A 24 -21.36 -0.32 19.28
C TRP A 24 -20.25 -0.25 20.35
N GLY A 25 -19.10 0.35 20.02
CA GLY A 25 -18.00 0.56 20.97
C GLY A 25 -18.35 1.50 22.11
N VAL A 26 -19.05 2.61 21.81
CA VAL A 26 -19.57 3.52 22.84
C VAL A 26 -20.64 2.84 23.68
N ALA A 27 -21.50 2.01 23.09
CA ALA A 27 -22.57 1.32 23.81
C ALA A 27 -22.08 0.22 24.77
N ILE A 28 -20.95 -0.45 24.48
CA ILE A 28 -20.40 -1.52 25.34
C ILE A 28 -19.24 -1.03 26.24
N GLU A 29 -18.81 0.23 26.12
CA GLU A 29 -17.63 0.76 26.82
C GLU A 29 -16.34 -0.06 26.55
N SER A 30 -16.25 -0.74 25.40
CA SER A 30 -15.05 -1.50 25.00
C SER A 30 -14.09 -0.63 24.21
N LYS A 31 -12.85 -0.53 24.71
CA LYS A 31 -11.80 0.25 24.04
C LYS A 31 -11.27 -0.45 22.81
N MET A 32 -11.23 -1.79 22.81
CA MET A 32 -10.87 -2.55 21.62
C MET A 32 -11.87 -2.36 20.47
N ILE A 33 -13.17 -2.41 20.74
CA ILE A 33 -14.20 -2.16 19.72
C ILE A 33 -14.17 -0.69 19.27
N LEU A 34 -13.97 0.24 20.20
CA LEU A 34 -13.82 1.65 19.86
C LEU A 34 -12.60 1.90 18.97
N PHE A 35 -11.48 1.22 19.23
CA PHE A 35 -10.28 1.29 18.38
C PHE A 35 -10.55 0.74 16.98
N ASP A 36 -11.20 -0.41 16.84
CA ASP A 36 -11.60 -1.01 15.57
C ASP A 36 -12.54 -0.08 14.76
N GLY A 37 -13.52 0.53 15.45
CA GLY A 37 -14.43 1.52 14.86
C GLY A 37 -13.72 2.82 14.45
N ALA A 38 -12.83 3.35 15.29
CA ALA A 38 -12.04 4.54 14.99
C ALA A 38 -11.08 4.30 13.83
N TYR A 39 -10.45 3.12 13.78
CA TYR A 39 -9.62 2.69 12.67
C TYR A 39 -10.44 2.68 11.39
N SER A 40 -11.58 1.99 11.37
CA SER A 40 -12.49 1.95 10.24
C SER A 40 -12.94 3.34 9.78
N PHE A 41 -13.25 4.25 10.71
CA PHE A 41 -13.65 5.62 10.38
C PHE A 41 -12.53 6.43 9.72
N VAL A 42 -11.32 6.37 10.28
CA VAL A 42 -10.14 6.99 9.68
C VAL A 42 -9.88 6.39 8.30
N SER A 43 -10.04 5.07 8.17
CA SER A 43 -9.86 4.31 6.93
C SER A 43 -10.76 4.86 5.82
N VAL A 44 -12.04 5.17 6.10
CA VAL A 44 -12.96 5.82 5.15
C VAL A 44 -12.41 7.14 4.61
N GLY A 45 -11.95 8.02 5.49
CA GLY A 45 -11.39 9.31 5.10
C GLY A 45 -10.15 9.16 4.22
N LEU A 46 -9.29 8.20 4.56
CA LEU A 46 -8.10 7.86 3.79
C LEU A 46 -8.42 7.23 2.43
N SER A 47 -9.49 6.43 2.33
CA SER A 47 -9.96 5.84 1.07
C SER A 47 -10.60 6.89 0.17
N LEU A 48 -11.33 7.86 0.72
CA LEU A 48 -11.82 9.05 0.00
C LEU A 48 -10.66 9.90 -0.54
N LEU A 49 -9.59 10.05 0.25
CA LEU A 49 -8.37 10.72 -0.19
C LEU A 49 -7.71 9.98 -1.36
N SER A 50 -7.59 8.65 -1.30
CA SER A 50 -7.10 7.83 -2.41
C SER A 50 -7.96 7.96 -3.66
N LEU A 51 -9.30 7.92 -3.52
CA LEU A 51 -10.23 8.10 -4.64
C LEU A 51 -10.08 9.46 -5.31
N SER A 52 -9.95 10.52 -4.51
CA SER A 52 -9.74 11.89 -4.98
C SER A 52 -8.39 12.04 -5.66
N GLY A 53 -7.34 11.44 -5.10
CA GLY A 53 -6.00 11.37 -5.67
C GLY A 53 -5.97 10.67 -7.03
N ALA A 54 -6.57 9.48 -7.13
CA ALA A 54 -6.68 8.73 -8.37
C ALA A 54 -7.40 9.54 -9.46
N ALA A 55 -8.52 10.19 -9.12
CA ALA A 55 -9.25 11.06 -10.05
C ALA A 55 -8.41 12.26 -10.50
N TYR A 56 -7.59 12.84 -9.61
CA TYR A 56 -6.73 13.97 -9.94
C TYR A 56 -5.54 13.58 -10.83
N ILE A 57 -4.94 12.40 -10.61
CA ILE A 57 -3.84 11.86 -11.41
C ILE A 57 -4.31 11.54 -12.83
N GLN A 58 -5.49 10.94 -13.00
CA GLN A 58 -6.07 10.61 -14.31
C GLN A 58 -6.36 11.86 -15.17
N LYS A 59 -6.53 13.04 -14.57
CA LYS A 59 -6.75 14.28 -15.31
C LYS A 59 -5.46 14.75 -15.99
N GLN A 60 -5.41 14.67 -17.32
CA GLN A 60 -4.29 15.18 -18.11
C GLN A 60 -4.12 16.70 -17.93
N ASP A 61 -2.89 17.13 -17.64
CA ASP A 61 -2.51 18.54 -17.49
C ASP A 61 -1.02 18.69 -17.82
N GLU A 62 -0.68 18.50 -19.09
CA GLU A 62 0.72 18.50 -19.56
C GLU A 62 1.39 19.88 -19.42
N LYS A 63 0.60 20.97 -19.39
CA LYS A 63 1.13 22.33 -19.22
C LYS A 63 1.73 22.55 -17.84
N ARG A 64 1.09 22.03 -16.79
CA ARG A 64 1.57 22.15 -15.41
C ARG A 64 2.41 20.96 -14.97
N PHE A 65 2.14 19.78 -15.53
CA PHE A 65 2.79 18.52 -15.19
C PHE A 65 3.30 17.81 -16.45
N PRO A 66 4.40 18.29 -17.06
CA PRO A 66 4.92 17.75 -18.33
C PRO A 66 5.36 16.28 -18.20
N PHE A 67 5.80 15.85 -17.02
CA PHE A 67 6.19 14.47 -16.72
C PHE A 67 5.08 13.65 -16.05
N GLY A 68 3.89 14.23 -15.89
CA GLY A 68 2.74 13.60 -15.24
C GLY A 68 2.64 13.85 -13.73
N LYS A 69 1.64 13.22 -13.10
CA LYS A 69 1.22 13.46 -11.70
C LYS A 69 1.47 12.28 -10.76
N GLU A 70 2.23 11.30 -11.21
CA GLU A 70 2.40 10.00 -10.54
C GLU A 70 2.98 10.12 -9.13
N VAL A 71 3.78 11.16 -8.85
CA VAL A 71 4.35 11.45 -7.52
C VAL A 71 3.26 11.68 -6.45
N ILE A 72 2.05 12.07 -6.84
CA ILE A 72 0.94 12.31 -5.92
C ILE A 72 0.49 11.02 -5.23
N GLU A 73 0.58 9.89 -5.93
CA GLU A 73 0.21 8.58 -5.38
C GLU A 73 1.04 8.21 -4.14
N PRO A 74 2.39 8.13 -4.19
CA PRO A 74 3.17 7.83 -3.01
C PRO A 74 3.06 8.92 -1.93
N ILE A 75 2.84 10.19 -2.27
CA ILE A 75 2.58 11.25 -1.27
C ILE A 75 1.29 10.95 -0.47
N ILE A 76 0.20 10.59 -1.15
CA ILE A 76 -1.05 10.24 -0.48
C ILE A 76 -0.85 8.98 0.38
N ILE A 77 -0.12 7.98 -0.11
CA ILE A 77 0.17 6.77 0.67
C ILE A 77 1.02 7.09 1.92
N ILE A 78 1.96 8.03 1.84
CA ILE A 78 2.72 8.54 3.01
C ILE A 78 1.78 9.16 4.03
N VAL A 79 0.84 10.02 3.59
CA VAL A 79 -0.16 10.62 4.49
C VAL A 79 -1.02 9.53 5.15
N LYS A 80 -1.50 8.54 4.39
CA LYS A 80 -2.25 7.39 4.94
C LYS A 80 -1.45 6.67 6.01
N ALA A 81 -0.18 6.36 5.72
CA ALA A 81 0.70 5.65 6.65
C ALA A 81 0.94 6.44 7.94
N ILE A 82 1.16 7.76 7.86
CA ILE A 82 1.37 8.62 9.03
C ILE A 82 0.12 8.67 9.91
N VAL A 83 -1.06 8.85 9.31
CA VAL A 83 -2.32 8.90 10.06
C VAL A 83 -2.57 7.58 10.80
N ILE A 84 -2.35 6.45 10.14
CA ILE A 84 -2.49 5.11 10.77
C ILE A 84 -1.45 4.89 11.87
N LEU A 85 -0.20 5.36 11.68
CA LEU A 85 0.84 5.31 12.71
C LEU A 85 0.43 6.07 13.96
N LEU A 86 -0.06 7.30 13.81
CA LEU A 86 -0.52 8.13 14.93
C LEU A 86 -1.67 7.46 15.67
N LEU A 87 -2.63 6.87 14.94
CA LEU A 87 -3.72 6.12 15.54
C LEU A 87 -3.21 4.93 16.37
N CYS A 88 -2.30 4.11 15.82
CA CYS A 88 -1.72 2.98 16.54
C CYS A 88 -0.93 3.42 17.78
N LEU A 89 -0.14 4.50 17.68
CA LEU A 89 0.61 5.04 18.82
C LEU A 89 -0.33 5.55 19.92
N SER A 90 -1.42 6.23 19.57
CA SER A 90 -2.42 6.69 20.54
C SER A 90 -3.10 5.53 21.26
N ALA A 91 -3.40 4.44 20.54
CA ALA A 91 -3.99 3.23 21.11
C ALA A 91 -3.03 2.50 22.05
N ILE A 92 -1.73 2.43 21.72
CA ILE A 92 -0.70 1.88 22.61
C ILE A 92 -0.64 2.68 23.91
N VAL A 93 -0.60 4.01 23.83
CA VAL A 93 -0.57 4.88 25.03
C VAL A 93 -1.81 4.67 25.90
N SER A 94 -3.00 4.62 25.29
CA SER A 94 -4.24 4.34 26.02
C SER A 94 -4.20 2.96 26.69
N ALA A 95 -3.79 1.92 25.96
CA ALA A 95 -3.74 0.57 26.49
C ALA A 95 -2.78 0.43 27.67
N VAL A 96 -1.60 1.07 27.60
CA VAL A 96 -0.64 1.11 28.71
C VAL A 96 -1.24 1.83 29.92
N TYR A 97 -1.91 2.96 29.69
CA TYR A 97 -2.61 3.70 30.75
C TYR A 97 -3.68 2.84 31.43
N ASP A 98 -4.46 2.09 30.66
CA ASP A 98 -5.54 1.26 31.20
C ASP A 98 -5.02 0.05 31.97
N LEU A 99 -3.97 -0.60 31.47
CA LEU A 99 -3.29 -1.68 32.21
C LEU A 99 -2.73 -1.17 33.55
N ALA A 100 -2.20 0.05 33.58
CA ALA A 100 -1.66 0.65 34.79
C ALA A 100 -2.76 1.08 35.80
N ASN A 101 -3.96 1.41 35.34
CA ASN A 101 -5.07 1.90 36.18
C ASN A 101 -6.11 0.82 36.54
N GLY A 102 -5.76 -0.46 36.44
CA GLY A 102 -6.61 -1.56 36.90
C GLY A 102 -7.49 -2.22 35.82
N GLY A 103 -7.25 -1.92 34.55
CA GLY A 103 -7.92 -2.50 33.38
C GLY A 103 -9.26 -1.82 33.03
N SER A 104 -10.07 -2.46 32.17
CA SER A 104 -11.39 -1.96 31.76
C SER A 104 -12.50 -2.99 31.98
N ASN A 105 -13.65 -2.56 32.52
CA ASN A 105 -14.82 -3.41 32.67
C ASN A 105 -15.61 -3.49 31.37
N VAL A 106 -15.35 -4.53 30.56
CA VAL A 106 -16.07 -4.78 29.32
C VAL A 106 -17.09 -5.89 29.52
N GLN A 107 -18.31 -5.72 29.03
CA GLN A 107 -19.33 -6.79 29.00
C GLN A 107 -19.08 -7.74 27.81
N PRO A 108 -18.59 -8.99 28.03
CA PRO A 108 -18.07 -9.82 26.94
C PRO A 108 -19.15 -10.30 25.96
N GLY A 109 -20.40 -10.47 26.42
CA GLY A 109 -21.49 -11.07 25.63
C GLY A 109 -21.92 -10.23 24.42
N TYR A 110 -22.11 -8.92 24.61
CA TYR A 110 -22.47 -8.01 23.51
C TYR A 110 -21.28 -7.75 22.57
N ALA A 111 -20.06 -7.82 23.09
CA ALA A 111 -18.83 -7.60 22.34
C ALA A 111 -18.54 -8.74 21.34
N LEU A 112 -18.90 -9.98 21.69
CA LEU A 112 -18.73 -11.16 20.84
C LEU A 112 -19.63 -11.10 19.60
N GLY A 113 -20.86 -10.59 19.73
CA GLY A 113 -21.78 -10.39 18.61
C GLY A 113 -21.23 -9.42 17.56
N TYR A 114 -20.69 -8.28 18.01
CA TYR A 114 -20.00 -7.33 17.13
C TYR A 114 -18.78 -7.97 16.46
N ALA A 115 -17.94 -8.68 17.23
CA ALA A 115 -16.71 -9.27 16.73
C ALA A 115 -16.92 -10.32 15.63
N VAL A 116 -17.99 -11.12 15.73
CA VAL A 116 -18.38 -12.06 14.65
C VAL A 116 -18.82 -11.29 13.41
N PHE A 117 -19.67 -10.28 13.57
CA PHE A 117 -20.17 -9.47 12.46
C PHE A 117 -19.03 -8.75 11.72
N SER A 118 -18.14 -8.08 12.45
CA SER A 118 -17.01 -7.34 11.87
C SER A 118 -16.03 -8.28 11.17
N THR A 119 -15.69 -9.42 11.79
CA THR A 119 -14.74 -10.39 11.20
C THR A 119 -15.26 -10.97 9.90
N VAL A 120 -16.52 -11.43 9.88
CA VAL A 120 -17.12 -11.99 8.66
C VAL A 120 -17.24 -10.91 7.59
N GLY A 121 -17.67 -9.72 7.97
CA GLY A 121 -17.81 -8.57 7.10
C GLY A 121 -16.50 -8.18 6.40
N CYS A 122 -15.44 -7.93 7.19
CA CYS A 122 -14.12 -7.59 6.68
C CYS A 122 -13.55 -8.70 5.79
N PHE A 123 -13.71 -9.97 6.18
CA PHE A 123 -13.23 -11.11 5.40
C PHE A 123 -13.91 -11.21 4.02
N VAL A 124 -15.23 -10.98 3.96
CA VAL A 124 -15.97 -10.94 2.68
C VAL A 124 -15.43 -9.84 1.76
N VAL A 125 -15.17 -8.65 2.31
CA VAL A 125 -14.62 -7.54 1.52
C VAL A 125 -13.19 -7.83 1.04
N VAL A 126 -12.33 -8.42 1.87
CA VAL A 126 -10.99 -8.85 1.47
C VAL A 126 -11.04 -9.84 0.31
N ILE A 127 -11.90 -10.86 0.37
CA ILE A 127 -12.06 -11.83 -0.70
C ILE A 127 -12.54 -11.15 -1.97
N PHE A 128 -13.52 -10.25 -1.85
CA PHE A 128 -14.07 -9.53 -2.99
C PHE A 128 -13.01 -8.65 -3.67
N LEU A 129 -12.28 -7.84 -2.90
CA LEU A 129 -11.19 -6.99 -3.40
C LEU A 129 -10.07 -7.82 -4.03
N SER A 130 -9.71 -8.94 -3.42
CA SER A 130 -8.65 -9.83 -3.93
C SER A 130 -9.03 -10.53 -5.23
N ARG A 131 -10.31 -10.89 -5.40
CA ARG A 131 -10.81 -11.50 -6.64
C ARG A 131 -11.00 -10.50 -7.77
N GLN A 132 -11.39 -9.27 -7.45
CA GLN A 132 -11.75 -8.25 -8.45
C GLN A 132 -10.56 -7.39 -8.89
N SER A 133 -9.47 -7.40 -8.12
CA SER A 133 -8.22 -6.77 -8.51
C SER A 133 -7.54 -7.56 -9.62
N GLY A 134 -7.45 -6.98 -10.83
CA GLY A 134 -6.73 -7.57 -11.96
C GLY A 134 -5.21 -7.61 -11.76
N LYS A 135 -4.47 -7.95 -12.82
CA LYS A 135 -2.98 -8.02 -12.78
C LYS A 135 -2.33 -6.63 -12.65
N LYS A 136 -2.82 -5.60 -13.36
CA LYS A 136 -2.41 -4.20 -13.17
C LYS A 136 -3.16 -3.60 -11.97
N GLN A 137 -2.43 -3.25 -10.90
CA GLN A 137 -2.98 -2.62 -9.72
C GLN A 137 -2.19 -1.36 -9.42
N SER A 138 -2.90 -0.25 -9.20
CA SER A 138 -2.30 0.96 -8.65
C SER A 138 -1.88 0.73 -7.21
N GLY A 139 -0.92 1.52 -6.72
CA GLY A 139 -0.55 1.51 -5.31
C GLY A 139 -1.69 1.94 -4.40
N PHE A 140 -2.70 2.65 -4.90
CA PHE A 140 -3.94 2.89 -4.13
C PHE A 140 -4.72 1.60 -3.87
N VAL A 141 -4.91 0.76 -4.90
CA VAL A 141 -5.59 -0.54 -4.73
C VAL A 141 -4.78 -1.47 -3.83
N GLU A 142 -3.45 -1.48 -3.98
CA GLU A 142 -2.58 -2.28 -3.11
C GLU A 142 -2.63 -1.81 -1.65
N ALA A 143 -2.59 -0.49 -1.42
CA ALA A 143 -2.73 0.10 -0.10
C ALA A 143 -4.08 -0.27 0.53
N GLU A 144 -5.16 -0.22 -0.25
CA GLU A 144 -6.50 -0.53 0.22
C GLU A 144 -6.65 -2.00 0.61
N LYS A 145 -6.10 -2.91 -0.18
CA LYS A 145 -6.08 -4.34 0.18
C LYS A 145 -5.33 -4.60 1.47
N LYS A 146 -4.16 -3.98 1.65
CA LYS A 146 -3.37 -4.13 2.89
C LYS A 146 -4.16 -3.61 4.09
N GLN A 147 -4.89 -2.51 3.92
CA GLN A 147 -5.78 -1.94 4.93
C GLN A 147 -6.90 -2.93 5.30
N TRP A 148 -7.66 -3.46 4.33
CA TRP A 148 -8.72 -4.44 4.62
C TRP A 148 -8.22 -5.76 5.19
N LEU A 149 -7.03 -6.21 4.78
CA LEU A 149 -6.37 -7.36 5.41
C LEU A 149 -6.08 -7.07 6.88
N MET A 150 -5.66 -5.84 7.20
CA MET A 150 -5.46 -5.42 8.58
C MET A 150 -6.78 -5.35 9.34
N ASP A 151 -7.84 -4.77 8.76
CA ASP A 151 -9.19 -4.71 9.36
C ASP A 151 -9.71 -6.12 9.70
N THR A 152 -9.47 -7.09 8.81
CA THR A 152 -9.86 -8.49 9.03
C THR A 152 -9.06 -9.13 10.15
N LEU A 153 -7.75 -8.86 10.22
CA LEU A 153 -6.88 -9.38 11.27
C LEU A 153 -7.19 -8.74 12.63
N LEU A 154 -7.47 -7.43 12.65
CA LEU A 154 -7.97 -6.68 13.79
C LEU A 154 -9.26 -7.32 14.31
N SER A 155 -10.30 -7.39 13.48
CA SER A 155 -11.58 -8.00 13.83
C SER A 155 -11.43 -9.45 14.32
N GLY A 156 -10.59 -10.25 13.66
CA GLY A 156 -10.29 -11.62 14.09
C GLY A 156 -9.61 -11.69 15.46
N ALA A 157 -8.68 -10.78 15.75
CA ALA A 157 -8.05 -10.68 17.07
C ALA A 157 -9.07 -10.29 18.16
N VAL A 158 -9.98 -9.36 17.84
CA VAL A 158 -11.11 -8.99 18.71
C VAL A 158 -11.99 -10.20 19.02
N LEU A 159 -12.33 -10.99 18.00
CA LEU A 159 -13.14 -12.19 18.16
C LEU A 159 -12.50 -13.24 19.08
N VAL A 160 -11.23 -13.58 18.81
CA VAL A 160 -10.47 -14.53 19.65
C VAL A 160 -10.36 -14.01 21.08
N GLY A 161 -10.11 -12.73 21.21
CA GLY A 161 -10.10 -12.00 22.46
C GLY A 161 -11.32 -12.16 23.34
N PHE A 162 -12.48 -11.82 22.80
CA PHE A 162 -13.74 -11.90 23.52
C PHE A 162 -14.20 -13.34 23.73
N LEU A 163 -13.83 -14.29 22.87
CA LEU A 163 -14.01 -15.72 23.13
C LEU A 163 -13.25 -16.14 24.39
N ILE A 164 -11.98 -15.77 24.50
CA ILE A 164 -11.14 -16.06 25.68
C ILE A 164 -11.73 -15.38 26.93
N ALA A 165 -12.12 -14.10 26.84
CA ALA A 165 -12.74 -13.37 27.94
C ALA A 165 -14.04 -14.05 28.42
N THR A 166 -14.88 -14.49 27.49
CA THR A 166 -16.15 -15.17 27.80
C THR A 166 -15.91 -16.49 28.52
N VAL A 167 -14.97 -17.31 28.04
CA VAL A 167 -14.63 -18.59 28.70
C VAL A 167 -14.07 -18.34 30.10
N LEU A 168 -13.17 -17.37 30.26
CA LEU A 168 -12.55 -17.04 31.55
C LEU A 168 -13.56 -16.52 32.57
N THR A 169 -14.64 -15.88 32.12
CA THR A 169 -15.72 -15.39 33.00
C THR A 169 -16.43 -16.54 33.74
N TYR A 170 -16.46 -17.75 33.17
CA TYR A 170 -17.02 -18.95 33.81
C TYR A 170 -16.00 -19.74 34.63
N THR A 171 -14.78 -19.22 34.84
CA THR A 171 -13.71 -19.88 35.59
C THR A 171 -13.31 -19.07 36.83
N ASN A 172 -12.46 -19.65 37.70
CA ASN A 172 -11.90 -18.96 38.86
C ASN A 172 -10.99 -17.75 38.54
N TYR A 173 -10.75 -17.45 37.25
CA TYR A 173 -9.91 -16.36 36.78
C TYR A 173 -10.68 -15.09 36.37
N ALA A 174 -11.92 -14.91 36.82
CA ALA A 174 -12.76 -13.77 36.47
C ALA A 174 -12.08 -12.39 36.71
N GLY A 175 -11.19 -12.28 37.71
CA GLY A 175 -10.43 -11.05 37.98
C GLY A 175 -9.43 -10.65 36.88
N VAL A 176 -9.05 -11.57 36.00
CA VAL A 176 -8.11 -11.30 34.88
C VAL A 176 -8.84 -10.70 33.67
N VAL A 177 -10.17 -10.88 33.58
CA VAL A 177 -10.99 -10.46 32.42
C VAL A 177 -10.87 -8.96 32.14
N VAL A 178 -10.73 -8.16 33.20
CA VAL A 178 -10.62 -6.70 33.16
C VAL A 178 -9.35 -6.24 32.41
N TYR A 179 -8.32 -7.07 32.33
CA TYR A 179 -7.07 -6.75 31.62
C TYR A 179 -7.04 -7.22 30.17
N ILE A 180 -7.99 -8.07 29.74
CA ILE A 180 -7.96 -8.69 28.42
C ILE A 180 -8.14 -7.63 27.32
N ASP A 181 -9.12 -6.73 27.45
CA ASP A 181 -9.38 -5.67 26.45
C ASP A 181 -8.17 -4.73 26.26
N PRO A 182 -7.59 -4.12 27.32
CA PRO A 182 -6.37 -3.32 27.18
C PRO A 182 -5.15 -4.11 26.66
N ALA A 183 -4.95 -5.35 27.10
CA ALA A 183 -3.84 -6.17 26.62
C ALA A 183 -3.94 -6.47 25.12
N MET A 184 -5.15 -6.72 24.62
CA MET A 184 -5.39 -6.89 23.19
C MET A 184 -5.13 -5.64 22.40
N VAL A 185 -5.64 -4.48 22.85
CA VAL A 185 -5.37 -3.19 22.20
C VAL A 185 -3.86 -2.97 22.08
N LEU A 186 -3.11 -3.25 23.15
CA LEU A 186 -1.65 -3.12 23.15
C LEU A 186 -0.99 -4.04 22.12
N LEU A 187 -1.26 -5.35 22.19
CA LEU A 187 -0.64 -6.35 21.32
C LEU A 187 -0.96 -6.10 19.85
N VAL A 188 -2.23 -5.82 19.56
CA VAL A 188 -2.70 -5.63 18.19
C VAL A 188 -2.18 -4.30 17.64
N SER A 189 -2.20 -3.21 18.41
CA SER A 189 -1.66 -1.92 17.95
C SER A 189 -0.16 -2.00 17.65
N ILE A 190 0.62 -2.73 18.46
CA ILE A 190 2.05 -2.97 18.19
C ILE A 190 2.22 -3.75 16.88
N TYR A 191 1.43 -4.81 16.67
CA TYR A 191 1.46 -5.58 15.43
C TYR A 191 1.11 -4.71 14.21
N CYS A 192 0.09 -3.87 14.35
CA CYS A 192 -0.38 -2.97 13.31
C CYS A 192 0.69 -1.96 12.86
N LEU A 193 1.67 -1.58 13.70
CA LEU A 193 2.76 -0.65 13.32
C LEU A 193 3.58 -1.12 12.12
N LYS A 194 3.72 -2.44 11.91
CA LYS A 194 4.54 -2.99 10.81
C LYS A 194 4.04 -2.56 9.43
N MET A 195 2.71 -2.51 9.26
CA MET A 195 2.10 -2.18 7.97
C MET A 195 2.38 -0.74 7.53
N PRO A 196 2.00 0.31 8.28
CA PRO A 196 2.23 1.68 7.85
C PRO A 196 3.71 2.02 7.78
N LEU A 197 4.60 1.42 8.61
CA LEU A 197 6.05 1.59 8.45
C LEU A 197 6.55 1.06 7.09
N THR A 198 6.03 -0.10 6.66
CA THR A 198 6.39 -0.68 5.36
C THR A 198 5.86 0.16 4.21
N MET A 199 4.61 0.66 4.31
CA MET A 199 4.02 1.56 3.33
C MET A 199 4.79 2.87 3.23
N LEU A 200 5.10 3.49 4.38
CA LEU A 200 5.88 4.71 4.47
C LEU A 200 7.25 4.54 3.81
N ARG A 201 7.98 3.47 4.15
CA ARG A 201 9.28 3.19 3.55
C ARG A 201 9.19 2.98 2.05
N ALA A 202 8.22 2.22 1.56
CA ALA A 202 8.05 1.98 0.13
C ALA A 202 7.76 3.28 -0.62
N SER A 203 6.80 4.08 -0.13
CA SER A 203 6.40 5.33 -0.79
C SER A 203 7.47 6.42 -0.70
N LEU A 204 8.23 6.51 0.41
CA LEU A 204 9.37 7.44 0.48
C LEU A 204 10.45 7.08 -0.55
N ARG A 205 10.71 5.79 -0.79
CA ARG A 205 11.66 5.37 -1.83
C ARG A 205 11.20 5.81 -3.22
N GLU A 206 9.89 5.80 -3.49
CA GLU A 206 9.33 6.28 -4.76
C GLU A 206 9.42 7.80 -4.90
N VAL A 207 9.13 8.56 -3.83
CA VAL A 207 9.30 10.02 -3.83
C VAL A 207 10.76 10.43 -4.05
N LEU A 208 11.70 9.63 -3.55
CA LEU A 208 13.14 9.82 -3.76
C LEU A 208 13.64 9.22 -5.10
N GLU A 209 12.75 8.80 -5.99
CA GLU A 209 13.05 8.22 -7.30
C GLU A 209 14.07 7.06 -7.24
N MET A 210 13.99 6.24 -6.19
CA MET A 210 14.88 5.09 -6.05
C MET A 210 14.58 4.02 -7.11
N SER A 211 15.58 3.15 -7.32
CA SER A 211 15.47 2.04 -8.25
C SER A 211 14.25 1.15 -8.00
N PRO A 212 13.64 0.60 -9.07
CA PRO A 212 12.53 -0.35 -8.98
C PRO A 212 12.96 -1.65 -8.28
N ALA A 213 12.01 -2.57 -8.12
CA ALA A 213 12.29 -3.88 -7.54
C ALA A 213 13.48 -4.58 -8.25
N PRO A 214 14.36 -5.30 -7.51
CA PRO A 214 15.58 -5.89 -8.08
C PRO A 214 15.35 -6.79 -9.29
N ALA A 215 14.19 -7.47 -9.36
CA ALA A 215 13.81 -8.32 -10.49
C ALA A 215 13.61 -7.50 -11.78
N ILE A 216 12.95 -6.35 -11.69
CA ILE A 216 12.74 -5.44 -12.83
C ILE A 216 14.07 -4.82 -13.25
N GLN A 217 14.84 -4.33 -12.27
CA GLN A 217 16.15 -3.72 -12.53
C GLN A 217 17.08 -4.71 -13.23
N SER A 218 17.21 -5.93 -12.71
CA SER A 218 18.07 -6.97 -13.31
C SER A 218 17.61 -7.35 -14.71
N ARG A 219 16.29 -7.42 -14.94
CA ARG A 219 15.73 -7.72 -16.25
C ARG A 219 16.09 -6.65 -17.29
N ILE A 220 15.93 -5.37 -16.95
CA ILE A 220 16.28 -4.26 -17.85
C ILE A 220 17.79 -4.25 -18.10
N THR A 221 18.60 -4.39 -17.05
CA THR A 221 20.06 -4.45 -17.18
C THR A 221 20.51 -5.57 -18.11
N ASN A 222 19.97 -6.77 -17.95
CA ASN A 222 20.30 -7.91 -18.80
C ASN A 222 19.91 -7.68 -20.26
N LEU A 223 18.72 -7.11 -20.49
CA LEU A 223 18.27 -6.75 -21.83
C LEU A 223 19.22 -5.75 -22.50
N VAL A 224 19.56 -4.66 -21.82
CA VAL A 224 20.46 -3.63 -22.35
C VAL A 224 21.84 -4.21 -22.62
N LYS A 225 22.36 -5.07 -21.75
CA LYS A 225 23.66 -5.74 -21.96
C LYS A 225 23.66 -6.69 -23.16
N GLN A 226 22.53 -7.35 -23.45
CA GLN A 226 22.39 -8.15 -24.68
C GLN A 226 22.43 -7.27 -25.93
N ILE A 227 21.77 -6.11 -25.90
CA ILE A 227 21.78 -5.14 -27.01
C ILE A 227 23.18 -4.54 -27.20
N GLU A 228 23.84 -4.13 -26.11
CA GLU A 228 25.24 -3.64 -26.11
C GLU A 228 26.17 -4.64 -26.82
N SER A 229 26.06 -5.93 -26.48
CA SER A 229 26.86 -6.99 -27.09
C SER A 229 26.48 -7.23 -28.57
N LYS A 230 25.19 -7.30 -28.88
CA LYS A 230 24.67 -7.56 -30.24
C LYS A 230 25.16 -6.52 -31.25
N TYR A 231 25.11 -5.24 -30.88
CA TYR A 231 25.52 -4.13 -31.74
C TYR A 231 26.95 -3.64 -31.48
N LYS A 232 27.71 -4.34 -30.62
CA LYS A 232 29.11 -4.03 -30.28
C LYS A 232 29.31 -2.58 -29.82
N PHE A 233 28.40 -2.09 -29.00
CA PHE A 233 28.53 -0.78 -28.37
C PHE A 233 29.64 -0.79 -27.32
N LYS A 234 30.29 0.35 -27.14
CA LYS A 234 31.45 0.47 -26.25
C LYS A 234 31.05 0.31 -24.79
N GLU A 235 29.95 0.94 -24.39
CA GLU A 235 29.44 0.95 -23.01
C GLU A 235 27.94 1.32 -23.05
N SER A 236 27.20 0.89 -22.03
CA SER A 236 25.84 1.39 -21.75
C SER A 236 25.72 1.85 -20.30
N MET A 237 24.96 2.93 -20.10
CA MET A 237 24.56 3.45 -18.79
C MET A 237 23.04 3.31 -18.67
N ILE A 238 22.58 2.86 -17.51
CA ILE A 238 21.17 2.53 -17.29
C ILE A 238 20.74 3.20 -15.99
N ARG A 239 19.70 4.03 -16.06
CA ARG A 239 19.04 4.64 -14.91
C ARG A 239 17.58 4.25 -14.94
N THR A 240 17.11 3.71 -13.82
CA THR A 240 15.70 3.31 -13.68
C THR A 240 15.17 3.76 -12.35
N SER A 241 13.99 4.36 -12.34
CA SER A 241 13.25 4.73 -11.13
C SER A 241 11.77 4.41 -11.28
N LYS A 242 11.08 4.17 -10.15
CA LYS A 242 9.64 3.89 -10.13
C LYS A 242 8.93 4.90 -9.25
N VAL A 243 7.87 5.49 -9.80
CA VAL A 243 7.03 6.47 -9.12
C VAL A 243 5.57 6.20 -9.46
N GLY A 244 4.75 5.82 -8.48
CA GLY A 244 3.34 5.47 -8.73
C GLY A 244 3.23 4.33 -9.74
N GLU A 245 2.40 4.48 -10.77
CA GLU A 245 2.29 3.48 -11.84
C GLU A 245 3.33 3.62 -12.95
N LYS A 246 4.22 4.62 -12.86
CA LYS A 246 5.19 4.94 -13.90
C LYS A 246 6.60 4.42 -13.58
N LEU A 247 7.21 3.82 -14.59
CA LEU A 247 8.58 3.33 -14.58
C LEU A 247 9.40 4.19 -15.55
N TYR A 248 10.32 4.98 -15.01
CA TYR A 248 11.28 5.74 -15.79
C TYR A 248 12.46 4.84 -16.13
N ILE A 249 12.81 4.80 -17.40
CA ILE A 249 13.89 4.00 -17.95
C ILE A 249 14.68 4.91 -18.88
N GLU A 250 15.89 5.24 -18.47
CA GLU A 250 16.85 6.01 -19.26
C GLU A 250 18.04 5.10 -19.58
N ILE A 251 18.35 5.00 -20.87
CA ILE A 251 19.41 4.15 -21.40
C ILE A 251 20.27 5.00 -22.31
N ASP A 252 21.55 5.11 -21.98
CA ASP A 252 22.53 5.82 -22.78
C ASP A 252 23.53 4.83 -23.35
N PHE A 253 23.53 4.66 -24.66
CA PHE A 253 24.52 3.84 -25.37
C PHE A 253 25.67 4.73 -25.85
N ILE A 254 26.90 4.32 -25.49
CA ILE A 254 28.12 4.98 -25.92
C ILE A 254 28.67 4.24 -27.14
N LEU A 255 28.71 4.97 -28.26
CA LEU A 255 29.11 4.49 -29.57
C LEU A 255 30.58 4.78 -29.85
N ASP A 256 31.15 3.99 -30.74
CA ASP A 256 32.44 4.24 -31.38
C ASP A 256 32.37 3.90 -32.88
N THR A 257 33.49 4.03 -33.60
CA THR A 257 33.55 3.73 -35.04
C THR A 257 33.35 2.25 -35.39
N LYS A 258 33.36 1.35 -34.40
CA LYS A 258 33.18 -0.11 -34.57
C LYS A 258 31.76 -0.57 -34.22
N SER A 259 30.95 0.33 -33.68
CA SER A 259 29.57 0.07 -33.31
C SER A 259 28.73 -0.26 -34.55
N GLY A 260 27.90 -1.29 -34.44
CA GLY A 260 27.11 -1.85 -35.54
C GLY A 260 25.87 -1.04 -35.93
N ALA A 261 25.64 0.11 -35.31
CA ALA A 261 24.57 1.06 -35.65
C ALA A 261 25.10 2.49 -35.54
N GLN A 262 25.06 3.23 -36.65
CA GLN A 262 25.65 4.57 -36.79
C GLN A 262 24.61 5.62 -37.22
N THR A 263 23.53 5.20 -37.86
CA THR A 263 22.49 6.09 -38.36
C THR A 263 21.31 6.20 -37.38
N VAL A 264 20.58 7.32 -37.45
CA VAL A 264 19.39 7.54 -36.62
C VAL A 264 18.32 6.46 -36.88
N ALA A 265 18.15 6.02 -38.12
CA ALA A 265 17.20 4.97 -38.47
C ALA A 265 17.55 3.61 -37.84
N GLU A 266 18.83 3.26 -37.77
CA GLU A 266 19.29 2.06 -37.06
C GLU A 266 19.08 2.20 -35.55
N HIS A 267 19.33 3.39 -34.99
CA HIS A 267 19.05 3.68 -33.57
C HIS A 267 17.56 3.54 -33.26
N ASP A 268 16.66 4.01 -34.12
CA ASP A 268 15.21 3.84 -33.96
C ASP A 268 14.79 2.37 -34.00
N THR A 269 15.43 1.55 -34.85
CA THR A 269 15.20 0.10 -34.87
C THR A 269 15.56 -0.55 -33.51
N ILE A 270 16.63 -0.08 -32.87
CA ILE A 270 17.04 -0.55 -31.53
C ILE A 270 16.07 -0.06 -30.45
N ARG A 271 15.59 1.18 -30.57
CA ARG A 271 14.55 1.71 -29.66
C ARG A 271 13.31 0.83 -29.69
N GLU A 272 12.84 0.46 -30.88
CA GLU A 272 11.68 -0.41 -31.06
C GLU A 272 11.93 -1.84 -30.52
N GLU A 273 13.14 -2.40 -30.75
CA GLU A 273 13.53 -3.69 -30.19
C GLU A 273 13.46 -3.71 -28.65
N ILE A 274 13.96 -2.65 -28.01
CA ILE A 274 13.91 -2.52 -26.55
C ILE A 274 12.48 -2.31 -26.07
N ALA A 275 11.74 -1.39 -26.70
CA ALA A 275 10.36 -1.07 -26.34
C ALA A 275 9.46 -2.33 -26.38
N THR A 276 9.60 -3.14 -27.43
CA THR A 276 8.87 -4.41 -27.59
C THR A 276 9.22 -5.42 -26.49
N LYS A 277 10.49 -5.57 -26.13
CA LYS A 277 10.96 -6.56 -25.14
C LYS A 277 10.61 -6.23 -23.69
N ILE A 278 10.28 -4.96 -23.41
CA ILE A 278 9.79 -4.52 -22.10
C ILE A 278 8.27 -4.30 -22.11
N ASP A 279 7.57 -4.68 -23.18
CA ASP A 279 6.16 -4.30 -23.31
C ASP A 279 5.27 -4.94 -22.23
N ASP A 280 5.59 -6.17 -21.85
CA ASP A 280 4.89 -6.96 -20.84
C ASP A 280 5.09 -6.46 -19.40
N LEU A 281 5.98 -5.49 -19.17
CA LEU A 281 6.08 -4.83 -17.86
C LEU A 281 4.76 -4.12 -17.54
N GLN A 282 4.20 -4.41 -16.37
CA GLN A 282 2.88 -3.92 -15.94
C GLN A 282 2.90 -2.47 -15.44
N TYR A 283 3.73 -1.61 -16.04
CA TYR A 283 3.86 -0.20 -15.70
C TYR A 283 3.66 0.68 -16.93
N THR A 284 3.27 1.93 -16.69
CA THR A 284 3.40 2.97 -17.72
C THR A 284 4.89 3.29 -17.85
N LYS A 285 5.46 3.08 -19.04
CA LYS A 285 6.90 3.21 -19.27
C LYS A 285 7.21 4.60 -19.80
N TRP A 286 8.09 5.33 -19.13
CA TRP A 286 8.75 6.51 -19.69
C TRP A 286 10.14 6.08 -20.14
N LEU A 287 10.28 5.83 -21.44
CA LEU A 287 11.50 5.28 -22.03
C LEU A 287 12.26 6.37 -22.80
N THR A 288 13.46 6.69 -22.34
CA THR A 288 14.42 7.55 -23.03
C THR A 288 15.63 6.72 -23.43
N ILE A 289 15.95 6.68 -24.73
CA ILE A 289 17.14 5.98 -25.23
C ILE A 289 17.97 6.96 -26.06
N SER A 290 19.16 7.25 -25.54
CA SER A 290 20.13 8.15 -26.17
C SER A 290 21.31 7.36 -26.73
N PHE A 291 21.87 7.88 -27.81
CA PHE A 291 23.07 7.33 -28.44
C PHE A 291 24.08 8.48 -28.56
N THR A 292 25.27 8.31 -27.99
CA THR A 292 26.31 9.34 -27.96
C THR A 292 27.69 8.75 -28.22
N GLN A 293 28.58 9.50 -28.87
CA GLN A 293 30.00 9.13 -28.96
C GLN A 293 30.80 9.58 -27.74
N ASN A 294 30.38 10.67 -27.10
CA ASN A 294 31.08 11.25 -25.95
C ASN A 294 30.34 10.89 -24.66
N ARG A 295 31.04 10.18 -23.78
CA ARG A 295 30.56 9.74 -22.47
C ARG A 295 30.02 10.88 -21.59
N LYS A 296 30.45 12.13 -21.79
CA LYS A 296 29.96 13.27 -20.98
C LYS A 296 28.46 13.56 -21.14
N TRP A 297 27.85 13.06 -22.22
CA TRP A 297 26.42 13.22 -22.51
C TRP A 297 25.59 12.01 -22.06
N ALA A 298 26.23 11.01 -21.46
CA ALA A 298 25.62 9.81 -20.88
C ALA A 298 25.61 9.89 -19.35
#